data_AF-A0A7Y6DLS4-F1
#
_entry.id   AF-A0A7Y6DLS4-F1
#
_cell.length_a   1.000
_cell.length_b   1.000
_cell.length_c   1.000
_cell.angle_alpha   90.00
_cell.angle_beta   90.00
_cell.angle_gamma   90.00
#
_symmetry.space_group_name_H-M   'P 1'
#
loop_
_entity.id
_entity.type
_entity.pdbx_description
1 polymer ?
#
loop_
_entity_poly.entity_id
_entity_poly.type
_entity_poly.pdbx_seq_one_letter_code
_entity_poly.pdbx_strand_id
1 'polypeptide(L)'
;MTPQPLRLGPLARRRLGRLARQDAAAVHDTDAQREQTTTPTVATLQARADAYARREEERFFRGMRRELTEHRMLASALRADLDAYEERIDRVPDAERARVAEGQGPAFEELRRLERRIRRAHRRASELSARINTRFTAAQLRAARMFDRSDEKAAVYWGALRQATSGRVAPQPPALRRTGWLSSRGTAVDPLHPAPGDDLSVRTTGRGPAAYDDRDPRRTDAQA
;
A
#
# COMPACT_ATOMS: atom_id res chain seq x y z
N MET A 1 7.11 -2.94 25.99
CA MET A 1 8.37 -3.31 25.31
C MET A 1 9.02 -2.03 24.82
N THR A 2 10.05 -1.57 25.51
CA THR A 2 10.87 -0.43 25.05
C THR A 2 11.72 -0.92 23.86
N PRO A 3 11.69 -0.26 22.70
CA PRO A 3 12.57 -0.63 21.59
C PRO A 3 14.02 -0.48 22.06
N GLN A 4 14.75 -1.60 22.03
CA GLN A 4 16.16 -1.65 22.41
C GLN A 4 16.94 -0.78 21.41
N PRO A 5 17.63 0.29 21.84
CA PRO A 5 18.17 1.27 20.91
C PRO A 5 19.30 0.64 20.10
N LEU A 6 19.13 0.62 18.77
CA LEU A 6 20.23 0.28 17.88
C LEU A 6 21.27 1.40 18.00
N ARG A 7 22.45 1.02 18.50
CA ARG A 7 23.51 1.94 18.91
C ARG A 7 24.07 2.69 17.70
N LEU A 8 23.53 3.87 17.41
CA LEU A 8 24.13 4.81 16.44
C LEU A 8 25.60 5.04 16.79
N GLY A 9 26.48 4.67 15.87
CA GLY A 9 27.93 4.78 16.05
C GLY A 9 28.42 6.24 16.20
N PRO A 10 29.62 6.44 16.75
CA PRO A 10 30.14 7.76 17.10
C PRO A 10 30.26 8.69 15.88
N LEU A 11 30.61 8.16 14.70
CA LEU A 11 30.71 8.94 13.46
C LEU A 11 29.36 9.49 13.01
N ALA A 12 28.30 8.67 13.09
CA ALA A 12 26.95 9.11 12.75
C ALA A 12 26.47 10.21 13.71
N ARG A 13 26.71 10.06 15.01
CA ARG A 13 26.40 11.08 16.02
C ARG A 13 27.15 12.40 15.75
N ARG A 14 28.45 12.33 15.45
CA ARG A 14 29.27 13.50 15.10
C ARG A 14 28.73 14.21 13.86
N ARG A 15 28.34 13.48 12.82
CA ARG A 15 27.75 14.05 11.60
C ARG A 15 26.42 14.74 11.89
N LEU A 16 25.51 14.07 12.62
CA LEU A 16 24.22 14.64 13.02
C LEU A 16 24.39 15.89 13.88
N GLY A 17 25.38 15.91 14.78
CA GLY A 17 25.70 17.10 15.58
C GLY A 17 26.34 18.25 14.79
N ARG A 18 26.96 17.99 13.62
CA ARG A 18 27.37 19.06 12.71
C ARG A 18 26.18 19.64 11.96
N LEU A 19 25.31 18.78 11.42
CA LEU A 19 24.07 19.19 10.76
C LEU A 19 23.18 19.99 11.71
N ALA A 20 23.02 19.55 12.95
CA ALA A 20 22.25 20.26 13.97
C ALA A 20 22.79 21.67 14.27
N ARG A 21 24.12 21.86 14.25
CA ARG A 21 24.72 23.19 14.44
C ARG A 21 24.53 24.09 13.22
N GLN A 22 24.60 23.52 12.02
CA GLN A 22 24.29 24.24 10.78
C GLN A 22 22.82 24.69 10.75
N ASP A 23 21.91 23.78 11.08
CA ASP A 23 20.48 24.09 11.15
C ASP A 23 20.17 25.06 12.30
N ALA A 24 20.86 24.97 13.45
CA ALA A 24 20.71 25.91 14.56
C ALA A 24 21.04 27.35 14.17
N ALA A 25 22.09 27.56 13.36
CA ALA A 25 22.45 28.89 12.87
C ALA A 25 21.30 29.51 12.06
N ALA A 26 20.60 28.72 11.23
CA ALA A 26 19.43 29.18 10.49
C ALA A 26 18.19 29.43 11.37
N VAL A 27 18.04 28.69 12.48
CA VAL A 27 16.95 28.89 13.45
C VAL A 27 17.12 30.20 14.24
N HIS A 28 18.37 30.62 14.54
CA HIS A 28 18.63 31.89 15.23
C HIS A 28 18.15 33.12 14.45
N ASP A 29 18.07 33.04 13.12
CA ASP A 29 17.64 34.14 12.26
C ASP A 29 16.10 34.24 12.09
N THR A 30 15.35 33.24 12.57
CA THR A 30 13.92 33.05 12.24
C THR A 30 12.97 33.13 13.44
N ASP A 31 13.34 33.86 14.51
CA ASP A 31 12.67 33.98 15.83
C ASP A 31 11.14 34.33 15.83
N ALA A 32 10.46 34.45 14.68
CA ALA A 32 9.07 34.91 14.56
C ALA A 32 7.99 33.84 14.23
N GLN A 33 8.30 32.60 13.82
CA GLN A 33 7.25 31.65 13.41
C GLN A 33 7.29 30.32 14.19
N ARG A 34 6.52 30.28 15.28
CA ARG A 34 6.25 29.10 16.12
C ARG A 34 5.23 28.15 15.48
N GLU A 35 5.44 27.75 14.23
CA GLU A 35 4.70 26.65 13.61
C GLU A 35 5.70 25.57 13.21
N GLN A 36 5.65 24.45 13.95
CA GLN A 36 6.26 23.13 13.69
C GLN A 36 7.19 23.06 12.48
N THR A 37 8.32 23.75 12.54
CA THR A 37 9.23 23.81 11.41
C THR A 37 10.05 22.52 11.44
N THR A 38 9.61 21.52 10.67
CA THR A 38 10.43 20.33 10.41
C THR A 38 11.73 20.81 9.79
N THR A 39 12.84 20.59 10.49
CA THR A 39 14.16 20.99 9.99
C THR A 39 14.51 20.21 8.72
N PRO A 40 15.34 20.76 7.83
CA PRO A 40 15.72 20.07 6.59
C PRO A 40 16.30 18.69 6.88
N THR A 41 17.08 18.54 7.95
CA THR A 41 17.61 17.23 8.37
C THR A 41 16.49 16.24 8.70
N VAL A 42 15.48 16.62 9.48
CA VAL A 42 14.34 15.73 9.79
C VAL A 42 13.53 15.42 8.52
N ALA A 43 13.29 16.40 7.65
CA ALA A 43 12.61 16.19 6.37
C ALA A 43 13.35 15.17 5.48
N THR A 44 14.69 15.23 5.43
CA THR A 44 15.48 14.24 4.67
C THR A 44 15.42 12.83 5.29
N LEU A 45 15.34 12.73 6.63
CA LEU A 45 15.16 11.43 7.31
C LEU A 45 13.78 10.84 6.99
N GLN A 46 12.73 11.66 7.03
CA GLN A 46 11.37 11.29 6.62
C GLN A 46 11.35 10.79 5.17
N ALA A 47 11.84 11.60 4.22
CA ALA A 47 11.85 11.26 2.80
C ALA A 47 12.62 9.97 2.51
N ARG A 48 13.73 9.73 3.21
CA ARG A 48 14.51 8.49 3.08
C ARG A 48 13.75 7.28 3.61
N ALA A 49 13.07 7.40 4.75
CA ALA A 49 12.26 6.33 5.31
C ALA A 49 11.07 6.00 4.37
N ASP A 50 10.39 7.03 3.87
CA ASP A 50 9.29 6.89 2.90
C ASP A 50 9.74 6.21 1.61
N ALA A 51 10.85 6.65 1.02
CA ALA A 51 11.40 6.03 -0.20
C ALA A 51 11.83 4.57 0.02
N TYR A 52 12.26 4.21 1.24
CA TYR A 52 12.54 2.81 1.56
C TYR A 52 11.25 2.00 1.69
N ALA A 53 10.24 2.52 2.40
CA ALA A 53 8.96 1.87 2.55
C ALA A 53 8.28 1.63 1.20
N ARG A 54 8.23 2.64 0.31
CA ARG A 54 7.69 2.49 -1.05
C ARG A 54 8.42 1.41 -1.86
N ARG A 55 9.74 1.36 -1.79
CA ARG A 55 10.52 0.30 -2.47
C ARG A 55 10.23 -1.09 -1.94
N GLU A 56 10.05 -1.24 -0.63
CA GLU A 56 9.68 -2.54 -0.05
C GLU A 56 8.24 -2.94 -0.40
N GLU A 57 7.32 -1.99 -0.46
CA GLU A 57 5.95 -2.19 -0.93
C GLU A 57 5.93 -2.63 -2.40
N GLU A 58 6.59 -1.89 -3.29
CA GLU A 58 6.72 -2.23 -4.71
C GLU A 58 7.38 -3.60 -4.90
N ARG A 59 8.46 -3.88 -4.16
CA ARG A 59 9.15 -5.17 -4.21
C ARG A 59 8.20 -6.31 -3.80
N PHE A 60 7.41 -6.11 -2.75
CA PHE A 60 6.41 -7.09 -2.33
C PHE A 60 5.38 -7.35 -3.44
N PHE A 61 4.73 -6.29 -3.95
CA PHE A 61 3.69 -6.45 -4.97
C PHE A 61 4.23 -7.03 -6.29
N ARG A 62 5.41 -6.60 -6.73
CA ARG A 62 6.07 -7.21 -7.91
C ARG A 62 6.39 -8.68 -7.69
N GLY A 63 6.89 -9.04 -6.51
CA GLY A 63 7.23 -10.42 -6.16
C GLY A 63 6.04 -11.34 -5.89
N MET A 64 4.85 -10.78 -5.61
CA MET A 64 3.64 -11.52 -5.26
C MET A 64 2.52 -11.41 -6.30
N ARG A 65 2.77 -10.76 -7.44
CA ARG A 65 1.73 -10.46 -8.44
C ARG A 65 0.99 -11.72 -8.90
N ARG A 66 1.72 -12.81 -9.14
CA ARG A 66 1.13 -14.08 -9.58
C ARG A 66 0.23 -14.68 -8.51
N GLU A 67 0.73 -14.81 -7.28
CA GLU A 67 -0.04 -15.37 -6.16
C GLU A 67 -1.25 -14.50 -5.81
N LEU A 68 -1.16 -13.17 -5.91
CA LEU A 68 -2.29 -12.27 -5.69
C LEU A 68 -3.36 -12.45 -6.76
N THR A 69 -2.98 -12.56 -8.04
CA THR A 69 -3.91 -12.85 -9.14
C THR A 69 -4.55 -14.22 -8.96
N GLU A 70 -3.77 -15.25 -8.65
CA GLU A 70 -4.27 -16.61 -8.40
C GLU A 70 -5.27 -16.62 -7.22
N HIS A 71 -4.94 -15.93 -6.12
CA HIS A 71 -5.83 -15.81 -4.97
C HIS A 71 -7.14 -15.12 -5.34
N ARG A 72 -7.11 -14.03 -6.13
CA ARG A 72 -8.33 -13.34 -6.60
C ARG A 72 -9.20 -14.25 -7.48
N MET A 73 -8.58 -14.96 -8.42
CA MET A 73 -9.29 -15.91 -9.31
C MET A 73 -9.89 -17.07 -8.52
N LEU A 74 -9.17 -17.60 -7.53
CA LEU A 74 -9.69 -18.66 -6.67
C LEU A 74 -10.81 -18.17 -5.77
N ALA A 75 -10.73 -16.94 -5.25
CA ALA A 75 -11.81 -16.36 -4.46
C ALA A 75 -13.08 -16.16 -5.31
N SER A 76 -12.96 -15.70 -6.56
CA SER A 76 -14.11 -15.59 -7.47
C SER A 76 -14.68 -16.95 -7.85
N ALA A 77 -13.81 -17.93 -8.16
CA ALA A 77 -14.24 -19.29 -8.48
C ALA A 77 -14.92 -19.98 -7.29
N LEU A 78 -14.40 -19.77 -6.07
CA LEU A 78 -15.00 -20.30 -4.84
C LEU A 78 -16.40 -19.73 -4.60
N ARG A 79 -16.61 -18.42 -4.84
CA ARG A 79 -17.95 -17.83 -4.76
C ARG A 79 -18.90 -18.46 -5.77
N ALA A 80 -18.50 -18.54 -7.04
CA ALA A 80 -19.31 -19.17 -8.08
C ALA A 80 -19.64 -20.64 -7.77
N ASP A 81 -18.69 -21.39 -7.18
CA ASP A 81 -18.90 -22.77 -6.75
C ASP A 81 -19.88 -22.88 -5.58
N LEU A 82 -19.84 -21.94 -4.63
CA LEU A 82 -20.79 -21.86 -3.51
C LEU A 82 -22.19 -21.52 -4.02
N ASP A 83 -22.32 -20.51 -4.88
CA ASP A 83 -23.59 -20.11 -5.50
C ASP A 83 -24.19 -21.29 -6.28
N ALA A 84 -23.39 -22.01 -7.06
CA ALA A 84 -23.83 -23.20 -7.80
C ALA A 84 -24.23 -24.36 -6.87
N TYR A 85 -23.58 -24.50 -5.72
CA TYR A 85 -23.93 -25.51 -4.72
C TYR A 85 -25.28 -25.19 -4.06
N GLU A 86 -25.50 -23.94 -3.66
CA GLU A 86 -26.77 -23.45 -3.12
C GLU A 86 -27.91 -23.62 -4.14
N GLU A 87 -27.71 -23.14 -5.36
CA GLU A 87 -28.69 -23.28 -6.45
C GLU A 87 -29.02 -24.75 -6.75
N ARG A 88 -28.03 -25.65 -6.67
CA ARG A 88 -28.24 -27.07 -6.92
C ARG A 88 -29.02 -27.73 -5.79
N ILE A 89 -28.77 -27.37 -4.53
CA ILE A 89 -29.53 -27.83 -3.37
C ILE A 89 -31.00 -27.40 -3.49
N ASP A 90 -31.24 -26.14 -3.83
CA ASP A 90 -32.60 -25.60 -3.93
C ASP A 90 -33.42 -26.27 -5.05
N ARG A 91 -32.75 -26.69 -6.13
CA ARG A 91 -33.38 -27.37 -7.28
C ARG A 91 -33.55 -28.88 -7.11
N VAL A 92 -33.11 -29.50 -6.01
CA VAL A 92 -33.30 -30.95 -5.83
C VAL A 92 -34.80 -31.26 -5.67
N PRO A 93 -35.41 -32.06 -6.57
CA PRO A 93 -36.81 -32.46 -6.46
C PRO A 93 -37.05 -33.23 -5.17
N ASP A 94 -38.22 -33.07 -4.54
CA ASP A 94 -38.54 -33.73 -3.27
C ASP A 94 -38.41 -35.27 -3.34
N ALA A 95 -38.74 -35.86 -4.49
CA ALA A 95 -38.58 -37.28 -4.75
C ALA A 95 -37.12 -37.76 -4.75
N GLU A 96 -36.16 -36.87 -5.04
CA GLU A 96 -34.72 -37.17 -5.01
C GLU A 96 -34.07 -36.81 -3.68
N ARG A 97 -34.71 -35.99 -2.83
CA ARG A 97 -34.15 -35.58 -1.53
C ARG A 97 -33.86 -36.76 -0.60
N ALA A 98 -34.74 -37.77 -0.58
CA ALA A 98 -34.52 -38.99 0.20
C ALA A 98 -33.27 -39.74 -0.28
N ARG A 99 -33.08 -39.88 -1.59
CA ARG A 99 -31.89 -40.52 -2.18
C ARG A 99 -30.61 -39.72 -1.90
N VAL A 100 -30.69 -38.40 -1.96
CA VAL A 100 -29.56 -37.52 -1.61
C VAL A 100 -29.18 -37.66 -0.14
N ALA A 101 -30.16 -37.74 0.77
CA ALA A 101 -29.92 -37.96 2.20
C ALA A 101 -29.27 -39.33 2.48
N GLU A 102 -29.65 -40.35 1.70
CA GLU A 102 -29.04 -41.68 1.74
C GLU A 102 -27.66 -41.75 1.03
N GLY A 103 -27.20 -40.64 0.45
CA GLY A 103 -25.92 -40.56 -0.24
C GLY A 103 -25.91 -41.24 -1.61
N GLN A 104 -27.04 -41.25 -2.31
CA GLN A 104 -27.25 -41.95 -3.57
C GLN A 104 -27.82 -41.03 -4.66
N GLY A 105 -27.63 -41.44 -5.92
CA GLY A 105 -28.21 -40.78 -7.08
C GLY A 105 -27.34 -39.69 -7.73
N PRO A 106 -27.74 -39.22 -8.93
CA PRO A 106 -26.94 -38.29 -9.72
C PRO A 106 -26.81 -36.91 -9.07
N ALA A 107 -27.89 -36.40 -8.46
CA ALA A 107 -27.88 -35.12 -7.74
C ALA A 107 -26.88 -35.12 -6.58
N PHE A 108 -26.81 -36.22 -5.82
CA PHE A 108 -25.82 -36.38 -4.74
C PHE A 108 -24.39 -36.37 -5.26
N GLU A 109 -24.10 -37.13 -6.34
CA GLU A 109 -22.75 -37.18 -6.91
C GLU A 109 -22.29 -35.82 -7.45
N GLU A 110 -23.20 -35.03 -8.03
CA GLU A 110 -22.89 -33.66 -8.45
C GLU A 110 -22.62 -32.73 -7.27
N LEU A 111 -23.45 -32.75 -6.22
CA LEU A 111 -23.22 -31.99 -4.99
C LEU A 111 -21.88 -32.38 -4.35
N ARG A 112 -21.55 -33.68 -4.34
CA ARG A 112 -20.27 -34.19 -3.83
C ARG A 112 -19.08 -33.74 -4.68
N ARG A 113 -19.25 -33.66 -6.01
CA ARG A 113 -18.22 -33.12 -6.91
C ARG A 113 -17.98 -31.63 -6.65
N LEU A 114 -19.04 -30.84 -6.52
CA LEU A 114 -18.96 -29.42 -6.16
C LEU A 114 -18.28 -29.24 -4.80
N GLU A 115 -18.72 -30.00 -3.79
CA GLU A 115 -18.13 -29.94 -2.45
C GLU A 115 -16.63 -30.27 -2.45
N ARG A 116 -16.21 -31.30 -3.20
CA ARG A 116 -14.78 -31.62 -3.37
C ARG A 116 -14.02 -30.48 -4.05
N ARG A 117 -14.62 -29.80 -5.03
CA ARG A 117 -14.02 -28.65 -5.73
C ARG A 117 -13.88 -27.45 -4.79
N ILE A 118 -14.94 -27.11 -4.06
CA ILE A 118 -14.98 -26.06 -3.01
C ILE A 118 -13.89 -26.32 -1.98
N ARG A 119 -13.81 -27.52 -1.41
CA ARG A 119 -12.79 -27.86 -0.39
C ARG A 119 -11.36 -27.75 -0.94
N ARG A 120 -11.12 -28.13 -2.20
CA ARG A 120 -9.81 -27.99 -2.85
C ARG A 120 -9.45 -26.53 -3.08
N ALA A 121 -10.38 -25.75 -3.65
CA ALA A 121 -10.21 -24.33 -3.90
C ALA A 121 -9.99 -23.55 -2.60
N HIS A 122 -10.77 -23.83 -1.56
CA HIS A 122 -10.62 -23.22 -0.24
C HIS A 122 -9.25 -23.52 0.38
N ARG A 123 -8.80 -24.78 0.37
CA ARG A 123 -7.45 -25.13 0.88
C ARG A 123 -6.35 -24.36 0.14
N ARG A 124 -6.44 -24.27 -1.19
CA ARG A 124 -5.47 -23.54 -2.01
C ARG A 124 -5.51 -22.04 -1.73
N ALA A 125 -6.71 -21.45 -1.62
CA ALA A 125 -6.87 -20.03 -1.29
C ALA A 125 -6.27 -19.71 0.09
N SER A 126 -6.52 -20.55 1.10
CA SER A 126 -5.95 -20.41 2.44
C SER A 126 -4.42 -20.51 2.44
N GLU A 127 -3.85 -21.45 1.69
CA GLU A 127 -2.39 -21.57 1.52
C GLU A 127 -1.79 -20.30 0.89
N LEU A 128 -2.40 -19.79 -0.18
CA LEU A 128 -1.95 -18.56 -0.84
C LEU A 128 -2.08 -17.36 0.10
N SER A 129 -3.21 -17.22 0.79
CA SER A 129 -3.43 -16.13 1.75
C SER A 129 -2.37 -16.14 2.86
N ALA A 130 -2.05 -17.32 3.41
CA ALA A 130 -1.01 -17.45 4.43
C ALA A 130 0.36 -17.03 3.91
N ARG A 131 0.73 -17.46 2.69
CA ARG A 131 2.00 -17.08 2.04
C ARG A 131 2.08 -15.58 1.74
N ILE A 132 0.98 -14.99 1.23
CA ILE A 132 0.85 -13.56 0.98
C ILE A 132 1.04 -12.77 2.26
N ASN A 133 0.28 -13.10 3.32
CA ASN A 133 0.35 -12.40 4.60
C ASN A 133 1.72 -12.53 5.27
N THR A 134 2.36 -13.71 5.19
CA THR A 134 3.71 -13.91 5.75
C THR A 134 4.73 -13.00 5.07
N ARG A 135 4.71 -12.93 3.73
CA ARG A 135 5.64 -12.09 2.96
C ARG A 135 5.35 -10.60 3.14
N PHE A 136 4.08 -10.23 3.24
CA PHE A 136 3.66 -8.86 3.50
C PHE A 136 4.12 -8.39 4.88
N THR A 137 3.87 -9.19 5.92
CA THR A 137 4.31 -8.92 7.28
C THR A 137 5.84 -8.77 7.36
N ALA A 138 6.58 -9.62 6.63
CA ALA A 138 8.03 -9.50 6.55
C ALA A 138 8.48 -8.19 5.86
N ALA A 139 7.79 -7.75 4.81
CA ALA A 139 8.06 -6.47 4.14
C ALA A 139 7.73 -5.27 5.03
N GLN A 140 6.57 -5.29 5.69
CA GLN A 140 6.18 -4.28 6.68
C GLN A 140 7.20 -4.18 7.81
N LEU A 141 7.68 -5.31 8.35
CA LEU A 141 8.67 -5.31 9.42
C LEU A 141 10.02 -4.71 8.97
N ARG A 142 10.47 -4.98 7.73
CA ARG A 142 11.68 -4.36 7.18
C ARG A 142 11.52 -2.84 7.06
N ALA A 143 10.38 -2.39 6.56
CA ALA A 143 10.07 -0.96 6.45
C ALA A 143 9.94 -0.29 7.84
N ALA A 144 9.24 -0.91 8.79
CA ALA A 144 9.11 -0.42 10.17
C ALA A 144 10.48 -0.25 10.85
N ARG A 145 11.37 -1.24 10.72
CA ARG A 145 12.75 -1.13 11.24
C ARG A 145 13.53 0.03 10.63
N MET A 146 13.24 0.43 9.39
CA MET A 146 13.88 1.59 8.78
C MET A 146 13.35 2.91 9.38
N PHE A 147 12.05 2.97 9.70
CA PHE A 147 11.48 4.08 10.46
C PHE A 147 12.07 4.16 11.86
N ASP A 148 12.15 3.05 12.61
CA ASP A 148 12.72 3.03 13.95
C ASP A 148 14.17 3.57 13.96
N ARG A 149 15.01 3.14 13.00
CA ARG A 149 16.37 3.68 12.81
C ARG A 149 16.42 5.15 12.42
N SER A 150 15.37 5.66 11.78
CA SER A 150 15.28 7.05 11.36
C SER A 150 14.78 7.93 12.51
N ASP A 151 13.86 7.43 13.34
CA ASP A 151 13.42 8.02 14.60
C ASP A 151 14.59 8.17 15.57
N GLU A 152 15.44 7.15 15.69
CA GLU A 152 16.68 7.23 16.49
C GLU A 152 17.62 8.35 16.01
N LYS A 153 17.80 8.49 14.69
CA LYS A 153 18.63 9.56 14.11
C LYS A 153 18.01 10.93 14.35
N ALA A 154 16.69 11.04 14.22
CA ALA A 154 15.96 12.25 14.51
C ALA A 154 16.12 12.64 15.98
N ALA A 155 16.02 11.70 16.92
CA ALA A 155 16.23 11.96 18.34
C ALA A 155 17.65 12.45 18.66
N VAL A 156 18.69 11.80 18.10
CA VAL A 156 20.09 12.24 18.29
C VAL A 156 20.33 13.63 17.69
N TYR A 157 19.84 13.85 16.48
CA TYR A 157 19.91 15.16 15.83
C TYR A 157 19.20 16.23 16.66
N TRP A 158 18.00 15.95 17.15
CA TRP A 158 17.19 16.88 17.91
C TRP A 158 17.81 17.24 19.26
N GLY A 159 18.41 16.27 19.94
CA GLY A 159 19.19 16.53 21.17
C GLY A 159 20.35 17.49 20.91
N ALA A 160 21.09 17.30 19.81
CA ALA A 160 22.18 18.19 19.43
C ALA A 160 21.66 19.58 19.00
N LEU A 161 20.54 19.65 18.30
CA LEU A 161 19.90 20.90 17.87
C LEU A 161 19.44 21.71 19.10
N ARG A 162 18.82 21.04 20.08
CA ARG A 162 18.39 21.64 21.33
C ARG A 162 19.58 22.19 22.13
N GLN A 163 20.69 21.45 22.17
CA GLN A 163 21.92 21.92 22.82
C GLN A 163 22.50 23.15 22.11
N ALA A 164 22.54 23.15 20.77
CA ALA A 164 23.07 24.25 19.97
C ALA A 164 22.21 25.52 20.03
N THR A 165 20.89 25.38 20.19
CA THR A 165 19.93 26.49 20.27
C THR A 165 19.59 26.90 21.71
N SER A 166 20.35 26.43 22.70
CA SER A 166 20.11 26.68 24.13
C SER A 166 18.68 26.36 24.59
N GLY A 167 18.04 25.35 24.00
CA GLY A 167 16.71 24.89 24.38
C GLY A 167 15.52 25.63 23.76
N ARG A 168 15.76 26.53 22.78
CA ARG A 168 14.68 27.28 22.09
C ARG A 168 13.77 26.41 21.21
N VAL A 169 14.18 25.18 20.92
CA VAL A 169 13.41 24.20 20.14
C VAL A 169 12.62 23.27 21.08
N ALA A 170 11.51 22.71 20.59
CA ALA A 170 10.64 21.80 21.32
C ALA A 170 11.42 20.67 22.05
N PRO A 171 10.93 20.20 23.20
CA PRO A 171 11.65 19.22 24.03
C PRO A 171 11.77 17.84 23.37
N GLN A 172 10.85 17.47 22.49
CA GLN A 172 10.83 16.19 21.79
C GLN A 172 10.91 16.40 20.27
N PRO A 173 11.57 15.48 19.54
CA PRO A 173 11.57 15.52 18.09
C PRO A 173 10.15 15.29 17.56
N PRO A 174 9.80 15.88 16.39
CA PRO A 174 8.59 15.48 15.69
C PRO A 174 8.70 13.99 15.31
N ALA A 175 7.66 13.22 15.59
CA ALA A 175 7.60 11.81 15.21
C ALA A 175 7.56 11.69 13.69
N LEU A 176 8.36 10.77 13.12
CA LEU A 176 8.29 10.50 11.69
C LEU A 176 6.93 9.89 11.37
N ARG A 177 6.30 10.41 10.30
CA ARG A 177 4.99 9.95 9.86
C ARG A 177 5.16 8.64 9.12
N ARG A 178 4.60 7.56 9.66
CA ARG A 178 4.63 6.24 9.02
C ARG A 178 3.62 6.23 7.86
N THR A 179 3.97 5.56 6.77
CA THR A 179 3.07 5.39 5.63
C THR A 179 1.83 4.58 6.02
N GLY A 180 0.70 4.83 5.34
CA GLY A 180 -0.60 4.20 5.65
C GLY A 180 -0.54 2.68 5.73
N TRP A 181 0.13 2.03 4.78
CA TRP A 181 0.27 0.57 4.75
C TRP A 181 1.10 -0.03 5.89
N LEU A 182 1.85 0.79 6.64
CA LEU A 182 2.53 0.40 7.89
C LEU A 182 1.69 0.65 9.14
N SER A 183 0.61 1.42 9.00
CA SER A 183 -0.27 1.89 10.07
C SER A 183 -1.58 1.11 10.10
N SER A 184 -1.94 0.45 9.00
CA SER A 184 -3.09 -0.44 8.90
C SER A 184 -2.96 -1.60 9.89
N ARG A 185 -3.84 -1.65 10.88
CA ARG A 185 -3.99 -2.79 11.82
C ARG A 185 -4.46 -4.09 11.15
N GLY A 186 -4.76 -4.04 9.84
CA GLY A 186 -5.10 -5.22 9.05
C GLY A 186 -3.87 -6.07 8.79
N THR A 187 -3.78 -7.20 9.49
CA THR A 187 -2.85 -8.30 9.17
C THR A 187 -3.18 -8.99 7.84
N ALA A 188 -4.31 -8.64 7.23
CA ALA A 188 -4.66 -9.01 5.87
C ALA A 188 -4.18 -7.92 4.92
N VAL A 189 -3.33 -8.28 3.96
CA VAL A 189 -3.26 -7.53 2.71
C VAL A 189 -4.68 -7.47 2.19
N ASP A 190 -5.27 -6.28 2.10
CA ASP A 190 -6.50 -6.16 1.33
C ASP A 190 -6.14 -6.51 -0.11
N PRO A 191 -6.59 -7.66 -0.64
CA PRO A 191 -6.28 -8.04 -2.00
C PRO A 191 -6.90 -7.06 -3.01
N LEU A 192 -7.69 -6.07 -2.57
CA LEU A 192 -8.27 -5.00 -3.37
C LEU A 192 -7.51 -3.68 -3.31
N HIS A 193 -6.40 -3.56 -2.58
CA HIS A 193 -5.59 -2.34 -2.62
C HIS A 193 -4.58 -2.41 -3.78
N PRO A 194 -4.81 -1.75 -4.93
CA PRO A 194 -3.72 -1.40 -5.81
C PRO A 194 -2.83 -0.38 -5.08
N ALA A 195 -1.53 -0.44 -5.35
CA ALA A 195 -0.67 0.70 -5.10
C ALA A 195 -1.26 1.91 -5.84
N PRO A 196 -1.35 3.10 -5.22
CA PRO A 196 -1.74 4.32 -5.93
C PRO A 196 -0.63 4.62 -6.95
N GLY A 197 -0.84 4.27 -8.22
CA GLY A 197 0.20 4.41 -9.24
C GLY A 197 -0.18 3.99 -10.65
N ASP A 198 -1.18 3.12 -10.84
CA ASP A 198 -1.71 2.80 -12.18
C ASP A 198 -3.09 3.46 -12.38
N ASP A 199 -3.15 4.77 -12.21
CA ASP A 199 -4.14 5.59 -12.91
C ASP A 199 -3.67 5.68 -14.37
N LEU A 200 -3.90 4.60 -15.12
CA LEU A 200 -3.97 4.67 -16.57
C LEU A 200 -5.24 5.47 -16.89
N SER A 201 -5.07 6.78 -16.82
CA SER A 201 -5.95 7.78 -17.39
C SER A 201 -6.46 7.26 -18.74
N VAL A 202 -7.73 6.92 -18.75
CA VAL A 202 -8.57 6.93 -19.94
C VAL A 202 -8.51 8.37 -20.44
N ARG A 203 -7.52 8.65 -21.28
CA ARG A 203 -7.42 9.91 -22.00
C ARG A 203 -8.41 9.79 -23.16
N THR A 204 -9.67 10.06 -22.84
CA THR A 204 -10.69 10.48 -23.80
C THR A 204 -10.20 11.78 -24.43
N THR A 205 -9.39 11.67 -25.48
CA THR A 205 -9.18 12.79 -26.40
C THR A 205 -10.37 12.80 -27.35
N GLY A 206 -11.31 13.70 -27.05
CA GLY A 206 -12.41 14.04 -27.94
C GLY A 206 -11.88 14.42 -29.32
N ARG A 207 -12.37 13.70 -30.32
CA ARG A 207 -12.29 14.09 -31.73
C ARG A 207 -13.72 14.13 -32.27
N GLY A 208 -14.41 15.22 -31.97
CA GLY A 208 -15.57 15.64 -32.75
C GLY A 208 -15.08 16.45 -33.94
N PRO A 209 -15.33 16.05 -35.20
CA PRO A 209 -15.11 16.95 -36.32
C PRO A 209 -16.24 17.98 -36.39
N ALA A 210 -15.78 19.22 -36.40
CA ALA A 210 -16.48 20.49 -36.55
C ALA A 210 -17.69 20.47 -37.49
N ALA A 211 -18.76 21.10 -37.01
CA ALA A 211 -19.84 21.58 -37.82
C ALA A 211 -19.35 22.69 -38.76
N TYR A 212 -19.75 22.54 -40.01
CA TYR A 212 -19.93 23.56 -41.04
C TYR A 212 -20.27 24.94 -40.45
N ASP A 213 -19.46 25.96 -40.76
CA ASP A 213 -19.95 27.33 -40.81
C ASP A 213 -19.45 27.97 -42.10
N ASP A 214 -20.43 28.38 -42.90
CA ASP A 214 -20.38 28.77 -44.29
C ASP A 214 -20.26 30.31 -44.32
N ARG A 215 -19.07 30.83 -44.61
CA ARG A 215 -18.85 32.24 -44.90
C ARG A 215 -17.84 32.42 -46.01
N ASP A 216 -18.36 32.41 -47.23
CA ASP A 216 -17.77 33.05 -48.41
C ASP A 216 -18.02 34.57 -48.36
N PRO A 217 -16.96 35.40 -48.44
CA PRO A 217 -17.06 36.63 -49.19
C PRO A 217 -15.97 36.73 -50.26
N ARG A 218 -16.33 36.29 -51.47
CA ARG A 218 -16.08 36.89 -52.79
C ARG A 218 -15.10 38.06 -52.86
N ARG A 219 -14.31 37.99 -53.96
CA ARG A 219 -13.64 39.06 -54.73
C ARG A 219 -12.33 39.59 -54.10
N THR A 220 -11.23 39.76 -54.82
CA THR A 220 -11.02 39.98 -56.27
C THR A 220 -9.53 39.85 -56.58
N ASP A 221 -9.22 39.47 -57.84
CA ASP A 221 -8.08 39.91 -58.68
C ASP A 221 -6.63 39.65 -58.20
N ALA A 222 -5.64 39.31 -59.02
CA ALA A 222 -5.49 39.02 -60.43
C ALA A 222 -4.04 38.52 -60.65
N GLN A 223 -3.88 37.70 -61.69
CA GLN A 223 -2.74 37.60 -62.62
C GLN A 223 -1.28 37.79 -62.12
N ALA A 224 -0.46 36.76 -62.32
CA ALA A 224 0.58 36.72 -63.37
C ALA A 224 0.98 35.27 -63.66
#